data_AF-A0A1M4M868-F1
#
_entry.id   AF-A0A1M4M868-F1
#
_cell.length_a   1.000
_cell.length_b   1.000
_cell.length_c   1.000
_cell.angle_alpha   90.00
_cell.angle_beta   90.00
_cell.angle_gamma   90.00
#
_symmetry.space_group_name_H-M   'P 1'
#
loop_
_entity.id
_entity.type
_entity.pdbx_description
1 polymer ?
#
loop_
_entity_poly.entity_id
_entity_poly.type
_entity_poly.pdbx_seq_one_letter_code
_entity_poly.pdbx_strand_id
1 'polypeptide(L)'
;MKKALLILFIGIILLLSATSFAGGYFKRIDVLINGTRIEVNGEIIETDTEPFIYNNRTFVPIRAVAEGIGCEVKWDNSANKVIINKYKDFPECDYLNGEKFVYGMITKIDHKNRTIEIEQHIDDNSIEITPILTVKDDAIIILQRNDKVMNIEFEDLKCGDVLGAVIDKNGMVRGIIMFI
;
A
#
# COMPACT_ATOMS: atom_id res chain seq x y z
N MET A 1 -54.88 3.07 46.74
CA MET A 1 -53.57 3.46 47.32
C MET A 1 -52.49 2.38 47.16
N LYS A 2 -52.70 1.12 47.58
CA LYS A 2 -51.67 0.05 47.51
C LYS A 2 -51.11 -0.24 46.10
N LYS A 3 -51.95 -0.23 45.06
CA LYS A 3 -51.52 -0.47 43.66
C LYS A 3 -50.70 0.69 43.06
N ALA A 4 -51.03 1.93 43.43
CA ALA A 4 -50.29 3.11 42.98
C ALA A 4 -48.89 3.18 43.61
N LEU A 5 -48.77 2.78 44.88
CA LEU A 5 -47.50 2.66 45.57
C LEU A 5 -46.58 1.60 44.92
N LEU A 6 -47.15 0.47 44.49
CA LEU A 6 -46.40 -0.60 43.82
C LEU A 6 -45.86 -0.16 42.45
N ILE A 7 -46.67 0.58 41.66
CA ILE A 7 -46.27 1.10 40.36
C ILE A 7 -45.15 2.13 40.51
N LEU A 8 -45.24 3.01 41.52
CA LEU A 8 -44.19 3.98 41.83
C LEU A 8 -42.88 3.27 42.20
N PHE A 9 -42.97 2.19 42.99
CA PHE A 9 -41.80 1.41 43.41
C PHE A 9 -41.11 0.70 42.24
N ILE A 10 -41.90 0.09 41.33
CA ILE A 10 -41.38 -0.54 40.11
C ILE A 10 -40.75 0.51 39.17
N GLY A 11 -41.37 1.68 39.05
CA GLY A 11 -40.82 2.79 38.25
C GLY A 11 -39.47 3.29 38.78
N ILE A 12 -39.30 3.35 40.10
CA ILE A 12 -38.02 3.74 40.74
C ILE A 12 -36.94 2.68 40.51
N ILE A 13 -37.27 1.38 40.57
CA ILE A 13 -36.33 0.30 40.30
C ILE A 13 -35.83 0.35 38.84
N LEU A 14 -36.74 0.61 37.90
CA LEU A 14 -36.39 0.76 36.48
C LEU A 14 -35.47 1.96 36.24
N LEU A 15 -35.70 3.09 36.92
CA LEU A 15 -34.85 4.28 36.83
C LEU A 15 -33.45 4.07 37.43
N LEU A 16 -33.33 3.27 38.49
CA LEU A 16 -32.03 2.96 39.11
C LEU A 16 -31.19 1.97 38.27
N SER A 17 -31.82 1.09 37.49
CA SER A 17 -31.13 0.14 36.61
C SER A 17 -30.54 0.75 35.33
N ALA A 18 -30.83 2.01 35.00
CA ALA A 18 -30.44 2.63 33.73
C ALA A 18 -29.03 3.26 33.72
N THR A 19 -28.28 3.25 34.83
CA THR A 19 -26.93 3.82 34.87
C THR A 19 -25.86 2.74 34.68
N SER A 20 -25.64 2.35 33.42
CA SER A 20 -24.43 1.61 33.06
C SER A 20 -23.28 2.61 32.88
N PHE A 21 -22.40 2.73 33.88
CA PHE A 21 -21.13 3.42 33.70
C PHE A 21 -20.19 2.54 32.90
N ALA A 22 -20.00 2.85 31.62
CA ALA A 22 -18.90 2.32 30.82
C ALA A 22 -17.58 2.96 31.28
N GLY A 23 -17.10 2.56 32.46
CA GLY A 23 -15.75 2.89 32.90
C GLY A 23 -14.76 2.12 32.03
N GLY A 24 -14.11 2.79 31.10
CA GLY A 24 -13.04 2.18 30.31
C GLY A 24 -11.92 1.72 31.25
N TYR A 25 -11.75 0.40 31.43
CA TYR A 25 -10.60 -0.15 32.11
C TYR A 25 -9.38 -0.05 31.18
N PHE A 26 -8.63 1.04 31.28
CA PHE A 26 -7.36 1.18 30.58
C PHE A 26 -6.27 0.44 31.35
N LYS A 27 -5.68 -0.60 30.75
CA LYS A 27 -4.47 -1.21 31.29
C LYS A 27 -3.28 -0.32 30.94
N ARG A 28 -2.72 0.38 31.93
CA ARG A 28 -1.46 1.10 31.76
C ARG A 28 -0.33 0.10 31.56
N ILE A 29 0.46 0.31 30.51
CA ILE A 29 1.66 -0.47 30.22
C ILE A 29 2.83 0.51 30.26
N ASP A 30 3.68 0.39 31.27
CA ASP A 30 4.92 1.16 31.33
C ASP A 30 5.99 0.43 30.50
N VAL A 31 6.63 1.17 29.60
CA VAL A 31 7.65 0.67 28.67
C VAL A 31 8.91 1.52 28.80
N LEU A 32 10.06 0.94 28.47
CA LEU A 32 11.34 1.66 28.48
C LEU A 32 11.71 2.06 27.06
N ILE A 33 11.93 3.35 26.83
CA ILE A 33 12.42 3.91 25.58
C ILE A 33 13.92 4.15 25.75
N ASN A 34 14.75 3.55 24.91
CA ASN A 34 16.22 3.60 25.04
C ASN A 34 16.94 4.16 23.80
N GLY A 35 16.29 5.05 23.04
CA GLY A 35 16.89 5.62 21.83
C GLY A 35 17.27 4.56 20.77
N THR A 36 16.58 3.42 20.78
CA THR A 36 16.79 2.34 19.82
C THR A 36 16.41 2.83 18.42
N ARG A 37 17.32 2.68 17.46
CA ARG A 37 17.09 3.05 16.06
C ARG A 37 16.98 1.79 15.20
N ILE A 38 16.25 1.91 14.11
CA ILE A 38 16.16 0.87 13.08
C ILE A 38 17.06 1.30 11.93
N GLU A 39 17.95 0.39 11.53
CA GLU A 39 18.89 0.60 10.43
C GLU A 39 18.69 -0.51 9.40
N VAL A 40 18.49 -0.14 8.13
CA VAL A 40 18.44 -1.09 7.02
C VAL A 40 19.50 -0.65 6.00
N ASN A 41 20.41 -1.56 5.66
CA ASN A 41 21.50 -1.32 4.71
C ASN A 41 22.37 -0.08 5.02
N GLY A 42 22.56 0.29 6.28
CA GLY A 42 23.35 1.46 6.67
C GLY A 42 22.53 2.75 6.85
N GLU A 43 21.25 2.74 6.49
CA GLU A 43 20.37 3.91 6.56
C GLU A 43 19.43 3.81 7.76
N ILE A 44 19.33 4.89 8.53
CA ILE A 44 18.41 4.99 9.65
C ILE A 44 17.01 5.23 9.10
N ILE A 45 16.07 4.36 9.44
CA ILE A 45 14.67 4.50 9.04
C ILE A 45 13.95 5.38 10.06
N GLU A 46 13.30 6.43 9.58
CA GLU A 46 12.40 7.23 10.41
C GLU A 46 11.12 6.44 10.71
N THR A 47 10.73 6.42 11.99
CA THR A 47 9.56 5.70 12.47
C THR A 47 8.55 6.64 13.06
N ASP A 48 7.28 6.45 12.75
CA ASP A 48 6.14 7.17 13.35
C ASP A 48 5.96 6.84 14.85
N THR A 49 6.36 5.64 15.25
CA THR A 49 6.32 5.17 16.63
C THR A 49 7.71 4.74 17.08
N GLU A 50 8.20 5.26 18.20
CA GLU A 50 9.51 4.89 18.73
C GLU A 50 9.56 3.41 19.15
N PRO A 51 10.64 2.68 18.82
CA PRO A 51 10.88 1.36 19.38
C PRO A 51 11.02 1.41 20.91
N PHE A 52 10.46 0.41 21.58
CA PHE A 52 10.47 0.35 23.05
C PHE A 52 10.77 -1.06 23.56
N ILE A 53 11.24 -1.13 24.80
CA ILE A 53 11.50 -2.38 25.50
C ILE A 53 10.35 -2.66 26.47
N TYR A 54 9.76 -3.84 26.33
CA TYR A 54 8.74 -4.35 27.22
C TYR A 54 8.99 -5.83 27.51
N ASN A 55 8.98 -6.21 28.79
CA ASN A 55 9.26 -7.59 29.24
C ASN A 55 10.55 -8.18 28.62
N ASN A 56 11.64 -7.42 28.64
CA ASN A 56 12.94 -7.81 28.10
C ASN A 56 12.93 -8.16 26.60
N ARG A 57 11.99 -7.59 25.83
CA ARG A 57 11.92 -7.67 24.37
C ARG A 57 11.83 -6.28 23.78
N THR A 58 12.55 -6.06 22.69
CA THR A 58 12.43 -4.85 21.89
C THR A 58 11.27 -5.00 20.91
N PHE A 59 10.32 -4.09 20.97
CA PHE A 59 9.23 -3.97 20.01
C PHE A 59 9.57 -2.88 19.02
N VAL A 60 9.41 -3.19 17.74
CA VAL A 60 9.69 -2.29 16.62
C VAL A 60 8.45 -2.16 15.73
N PRO A 61 8.20 -1.00 15.12
CA PRO A 61 7.10 -0.84 14.17
C PRO A 61 7.29 -1.75 12.96
N ILE A 62 6.39 -2.71 12.78
CA ILE A 62 6.48 -3.69 11.69
C ILE A 62 6.47 -3.04 10.30
N ARG A 63 5.73 -1.93 10.13
CA ARG A 63 5.67 -1.20 8.86
C ARG A 63 7.03 -0.64 8.48
N ALA A 64 7.70 0.05 9.40
CA ALA A 64 9.01 0.63 9.15
C ALA A 64 10.04 -0.42 8.75
N VAL A 65 10.05 -1.57 9.44
CA VAL A 65 10.95 -2.68 9.10
C VAL A 65 10.61 -3.26 7.72
N ALA A 66 9.34 -3.53 7.44
CA ALA A 66 8.90 -4.15 6.19
C ALA A 66 9.12 -3.24 4.98
N GLU A 67 8.74 -1.97 5.06
CA GLU A 67 8.97 -0.99 3.98
C GLU A 67 10.46 -0.71 3.80
N GLY A 68 11.23 -0.69 4.90
CA GLY A 68 12.68 -0.59 4.86
C GLY A 68 13.37 -1.67 4.04
N ILE A 69 12.82 -2.89 4.03
CA ILE A 69 13.31 -4.01 3.21
C ILE A 69 12.59 -4.13 1.86
N GLY A 70 11.88 -3.10 1.43
CA GLY A 70 11.21 -3.02 0.12
C GLY A 70 9.86 -3.74 0.02
N CYS A 71 9.25 -4.12 1.14
CA CYS A 71 7.91 -4.73 1.12
C CYS A 71 6.81 -3.66 1.12
N GLU A 72 5.67 -3.98 0.52
CA GLU A 72 4.45 -3.17 0.63
C GLU A 72 3.62 -3.63 1.83
N VAL A 73 3.18 -2.68 2.67
CA VAL A 73 2.34 -2.97 3.84
C VAL A 73 0.95 -2.36 3.65
N LYS A 74 -0.08 -3.20 3.66
CA LYS A 74 -1.49 -2.79 3.55
C LYS A 74 -2.28 -3.18 4.81
N TRP A 75 -3.24 -2.34 5.19
CA TRP A 75 -4.22 -2.66 6.23
C TRP A 75 -5.54 -3.07 5.59
N ASP A 76 -6.00 -4.28 5.91
CA ASP A 76 -7.35 -4.73 5.60
C ASP A 76 -8.25 -4.48 6.82
N ASN A 77 -9.04 -3.41 6.74
CA ASN A 77 -9.94 -3.00 7.80
C ASN A 77 -11.11 -3.97 8.01
N SER A 78 -11.52 -4.69 6.96
CA SER A 78 -12.63 -5.64 7.06
C SER A 78 -12.22 -6.90 7.83
N ALA A 79 -10.99 -7.35 7.61
CA ALA A 79 -10.43 -8.54 8.25
C ALA A 79 -9.61 -8.23 9.52
N ASN A 80 -9.42 -6.96 9.88
CA ASN A 80 -8.49 -6.51 10.92
C ASN A 80 -7.09 -7.12 10.75
N LYS A 81 -6.56 -7.07 9.52
CA LYS A 81 -5.36 -7.79 9.12
C LYS A 81 -4.32 -6.86 8.50
N VAL A 82 -3.06 -7.05 8.88
CA VAL A 82 -1.91 -6.49 8.16
C VAL A 82 -1.51 -7.46 7.04
N ILE A 83 -1.39 -6.95 5.82
CA ILE A 83 -0.90 -7.68 4.65
C ILE A 83 0.47 -7.12 4.29
N ILE A 84 1.46 -7.99 4.16
CA ILE A 84 2.82 -7.63 3.74
C ILE A 84 3.12 -8.36 2.45
N ASN A 85 3.32 -7.61 1.37
CA ASN A 85 3.66 -8.13 0.06
C ASN A 85 5.15 -7.88 -0.21
N LYS A 86 5.83 -8.83 -0.86
CA LYS A 86 7.25 -8.69 -1.23
C LYS A 86 7.50 -7.66 -2.32
N TYR A 87 6.46 -7.26 -3.01
CA TYR A 87 6.50 -6.24 -4.04
C TYR A 87 5.29 -5.33 -3.88
N LYS A 88 5.43 -4.10 -4.36
CA LYS A 88 4.36 -3.14 -4.52
C LYS A 88 3.63 -3.45 -5.81
N ASP A 89 2.34 -3.69 -5.69
CA ASP A 89 1.46 -3.91 -6.84
C ASP A 89 0.76 -2.60 -7.24
N PHE A 90 0.22 -2.55 -8.46
CA PHE A 90 -0.62 -1.44 -8.92
C PHE A 90 -1.97 -1.95 -9.44
N PRO A 91 -3.06 -1.18 -9.26
CA PRO A 91 -4.37 -1.58 -9.78
C PRO A 91 -4.36 -1.75 -11.28
N GLU A 92 -5.16 -2.70 -11.77
CA GLU A 92 -5.45 -2.89 -13.20
C GLU A 92 -5.90 -1.58 -13.87
N CYS A 93 -5.79 -1.54 -15.20
CA CYS A 93 -6.18 -0.37 -15.99
C CYS A 93 -7.67 -0.08 -15.86
N ASP A 94 -8.02 1.15 -15.46
CA ASP A 94 -9.40 1.61 -15.39
C ASP A 94 -9.80 2.41 -16.64
N TYR A 95 -10.29 1.69 -17.64
CA TYR A 95 -10.75 2.27 -18.90
C TYR A 95 -11.88 3.29 -18.74
N LEU A 96 -12.72 3.16 -17.69
CA LEU A 96 -13.84 4.07 -17.45
C LEU A 96 -13.37 5.43 -16.95
N ASN A 97 -12.22 5.47 -16.29
CA ASN A 97 -11.58 6.70 -15.82
C ASN A 97 -10.59 7.31 -16.82
N GLY A 98 -10.61 6.84 -18.07
CA GLY A 98 -9.78 7.36 -19.16
C GLY A 98 -8.34 6.85 -19.15
N GLU A 99 -8.06 5.79 -18.38
CA GLU A 99 -6.78 5.11 -18.46
C GLU A 99 -6.69 4.24 -19.71
N LYS A 100 -5.45 3.97 -20.15
CA LYS A 100 -5.15 3.13 -21.30
C LYS A 100 -4.12 2.10 -20.92
N PHE A 101 -4.30 0.88 -21.41
CA PHE A 101 -3.28 -0.15 -21.32
C PHE A 101 -2.60 -0.28 -22.67
N VAL A 102 -1.26 -0.36 -22.66
CA VAL A 102 -0.45 -0.55 -23.86
C VAL A 102 0.49 -1.70 -23.68
N TYR A 103 0.75 -2.43 -24.76
CA TYR A 103 1.70 -3.53 -24.79
C TYR A 103 2.66 -3.34 -25.95
N GLY A 104 3.96 -3.53 -25.69
CA GLY A 104 4.97 -3.32 -26.70
C GLY A 104 6.38 -3.65 -26.22
N MET A 105 7.31 -3.56 -27.18
CA MET A 105 8.72 -3.72 -26.93
C MET A 105 9.40 -2.36 -26.86
N ILE A 106 10.25 -2.12 -25.86
CA ILE A 106 11.03 -0.90 -25.77
C ILE A 106 12.04 -0.84 -26.92
N THR A 107 11.98 0.20 -27.75
CA THR A 107 12.96 0.46 -28.81
C THR A 107 14.02 1.46 -28.36
N LYS A 108 13.65 2.42 -27.51
CA LYS A 108 14.56 3.47 -27.00
C LYS A 108 14.17 3.91 -25.60
N ILE A 109 15.17 4.33 -24.81
CA ILE A 109 14.98 4.87 -23.46
C ILE A 109 15.72 6.19 -23.34
N ASP A 110 15.06 7.21 -22.77
CA ASP A 110 15.67 8.44 -22.29
C ASP A 110 15.60 8.49 -20.77
N HIS A 111 16.71 8.14 -20.11
CA HIS A 111 16.82 8.16 -18.65
C HIS A 111 16.73 9.55 -18.04
N LYS A 112 17.06 10.61 -18.80
CA LYS A 112 17.02 11.99 -18.26
C LYS A 112 15.58 12.50 -18.18
N ASN A 113 14.77 12.18 -19.17
CA ASN A 113 13.38 12.61 -19.26
C ASN A 113 12.38 11.55 -18.80
N ARG A 114 12.87 10.37 -18.37
CA ARG A 114 12.06 9.19 -18.01
C ARG A 114 11.05 8.85 -19.10
N THR A 115 11.49 8.81 -20.35
CA THR A 115 10.64 8.42 -21.47
C THR A 115 11.10 7.11 -22.09
N ILE A 116 10.13 6.32 -22.54
CA ILE A 116 10.36 5.09 -23.31
C ILE A 116 9.67 5.21 -24.65
N GLU A 117 10.35 4.81 -25.71
CA GLU A 117 9.76 4.61 -27.02
C GLU A 117 9.43 3.13 -27.17
N ILE A 118 8.20 2.80 -27.56
CA ILE A 118 7.75 1.42 -27.72
C ILE A 118 7.27 1.13 -29.14
N GLU A 119 7.62 -0.05 -29.63
CA GLU A 119 6.97 -0.68 -30.78
C GLU A 119 5.72 -1.42 -30.27
N GLN A 120 4.54 -0.88 -30.58
CA GLN A 120 3.27 -1.43 -30.10
C GLN A 120 2.84 -2.62 -30.96
N HIS A 121 2.44 -3.71 -30.30
CA HIS A 121 1.77 -4.82 -30.97
C HIS A 121 0.25 -4.52 -30.96
N ILE A 122 -0.23 -3.89 -32.03
CA ILE A 122 -1.63 -3.48 -32.20
C ILE A 122 -2.42 -4.64 -32.82
N ASP A 123 -3.59 -4.97 -32.24
CA ASP A 123 -4.60 -5.79 -32.91
C ASP A 123 -5.49 -4.90 -33.81
N ASP A 124 -6.25 -5.51 -34.73
CA ASP A 124 -6.97 -4.79 -35.79
C ASP A 124 -8.02 -3.76 -35.31
N ASN A 125 -8.27 -3.65 -33.99
CA ASN A 125 -9.23 -2.73 -33.39
C ASN A 125 -8.61 -1.63 -32.50
N SER A 126 -7.28 -1.56 -32.35
CA SER A 126 -6.67 -0.65 -31.37
C SER A 126 -6.35 0.76 -31.90
N ILE A 127 -6.52 1.74 -31.02
CA ILE A 127 -6.18 3.16 -31.24
C ILE A 127 -4.65 3.30 -31.13
N GLU A 128 -4.02 3.90 -32.13
CA GLU A 128 -2.59 4.21 -32.11
C GLU A 128 -2.30 5.27 -31.03
N ILE A 129 -1.46 4.92 -30.06
CA ILE A 129 -1.02 5.84 -29.00
C ILE A 129 0.36 6.37 -29.38
N THR A 130 0.70 7.57 -28.91
CA THR A 130 2.04 8.12 -29.09
C THR A 130 3.09 7.10 -28.65
N PRO A 131 4.06 6.74 -29.52
CA PRO A 131 5.02 5.68 -29.22
C PRO A 131 5.97 6.06 -28.07
N ILE A 132 6.10 7.35 -27.79
CA ILE A 132 6.89 7.90 -26.69
C ILE A 132 5.98 8.07 -25.47
N LEU A 133 6.28 7.31 -24.43
CA LEU A 133 5.58 7.31 -23.16
C LEU A 133 6.45 7.94 -22.08
N THR A 134 5.89 8.88 -21.32
CA THR A 134 6.54 9.47 -20.15
C THR A 134 6.18 8.69 -18.89
N VAL A 135 7.18 8.21 -18.16
CA VAL A 135 7.01 7.40 -16.96
C VAL A 135 7.14 8.27 -15.72
N LYS A 136 6.12 8.25 -14.86
CA LYS A 136 6.14 9.05 -13.63
C LYS A 136 7.29 8.64 -12.70
N ASP A 137 7.72 9.56 -11.86
CA ASP A 137 8.72 9.29 -10.82
C ASP A 137 8.22 8.25 -9.81
N ASP A 138 6.91 8.25 -9.52
CA ASP A 138 6.25 7.31 -8.61
C ASP A 138 5.64 6.09 -9.31
N ALA A 139 5.95 5.88 -10.59
CA ALA A 139 5.44 4.74 -11.34
C ALA A 139 5.96 3.43 -10.75
N ILE A 140 5.07 2.45 -10.64
CA ILE A 140 5.41 1.13 -10.10
C ILE A 140 5.81 0.22 -11.26
N ILE A 141 7.06 -0.23 -11.27
CA ILE A 141 7.59 -1.12 -12.30
C ILE A 141 7.80 -2.50 -11.68
N ILE A 142 7.22 -3.51 -12.30
CA ILE A 142 7.20 -4.88 -11.81
C ILE A 142 7.82 -5.78 -12.88
N LEU A 143 8.80 -6.57 -12.47
CA LEU A 143 9.30 -7.68 -13.27
C LEU A 143 8.64 -8.98 -12.83
N GLN A 144 7.95 -9.65 -13.75
CA GLN A 144 7.42 -10.98 -13.55
C GLN A 144 8.24 -11.99 -14.38
N ARG A 145 8.88 -12.93 -13.67
CA ARG A 145 9.67 -14.02 -14.26
C ARG A 145 9.24 -15.35 -13.67
N ASN A 146 8.52 -16.14 -14.45
CA ASN A 146 7.83 -17.35 -13.98
C ASN A 146 6.96 -17.02 -12.73
N ASP A 147 7.20 -17.74 -11.63
CA ASP A 147 6.49 -17.54 -10.34
C ASP A 147 7.10 -16.43 -9.46
N LYS A 148 8.11 -15.70 -9.95
CA LYS A 148 8.78 -14.64 -9.19
C LYS A 148 8.34 -13.28 -9.66
N VAL A 149 8.02 -12.42 -8.70
CA VAL A 149 7.63 -11.03 -8.92
C VAL A 149 8.52 -10.15 -8.04
N MET A 150 9.02 -9.06 -8.61
CA MET A 150 9.81 -8.07 -7.88
C MET A 150 9.62 -6.67 -8.47
N ASN A 151 9.73 -5.65 -7.63
CA ASN A 151 9.88 -4.29 -8.12
C ASN A 151 11.28 -4.08 -8.69
N ILE A 152 11.35 -3.25 -9.73
CA ILE A 152 12.60 -2.79 -10.34
C ILE A 152 12.52 -1.28 -10.54
N GLU A 153 13.66 -0.65 -10.76
CA GLU A 153 13.72 0.79 -11.03
C GLU A 153 13.59 1.07 -12.53
N PHE A 154 13.30 2.33 -12.88
CA PHE A 154 13.23 2.75 -14.28
C PHE A 154 14.58 2.56 -15.00
N GLU A 155 15.68 2.71 -14.25
CA GLU A 155 17.05 2.55 -14.71
C GLU A 155 17.39 1.10 -15.07
N ASP A 156 16.62 0.13 -14.59
CA ASP A 156 16.81 -1.30 -14.89
C ASP A 156 16.18 -1.70 -16.23
N LEU A 157 15.31 -0.86 -16.81
CA LEU A 157 14.68 -1.07 -18.11
C LEU A 157 15.71 -1.04 -19.25
N LYS A 158 15.50 -1.88 -20.27
CA LYS A 158 16.39 -2.02 -21.42
C LYS A 158 15.64 -2.01 -22.73
N CYS A 159 16.29 -1.53 -23.78
CA CYS A 159 15.80 -1.75 -25.13
C CYS A 159 15.69 -3.26 -25.41
N GLY A 160 14.58 -3.67 -26.01
CA GLY A 160 14.23 -5.07 -26.25
C GLY A 160 13.34 -5.68 -25.15
N ASP A 161 13.17 -5.01 -24.00
CA ASP A 161 12.24 -5.48 -22.98
C ASP A 161 10.80 -5.37 -23.47
N VAL A 162 10.02 -6.42 -23.21
CA VAL A 162 8.60 -6.49 -23.55
C VAL A 162 7.77 -6.22 -22.31
N LEU A 163 6.85 -5.27 -22.42
CA LEU A 163 6.09 -4.78 -21.29
C LEU A 163 4.63 -4.48 -21.62
N GLY A 164 3.81 -4.54 -20.58
CA GLY A 164 2.53 -3.87 -20.50
C GLY A 164 2.65 -2.62 -19.62
N ALA A 165 2.06 -1.50 -20.04
CA ALA A 165 2.04 -0.27 -19.26
C ALA A 165 0.61 0.28 -19.12
N VAL A 166 0.31 0.80 -17.92
CA VAL A 166 -0.92 1.55 -17.65
C VAL A 166 -0.62 3.03 -17.72
N ILE A 167 -1.28 3.70 -18.65
CA ILE A 167 -1.22 5.14 -18.87
C ILE A 167 -2.43 5.77 -18.19
N ASP A 168 -2.18 6.77 -17.35
CA ASP A 168 -3.24 7.50 -16.68
C ASP A 168 -3.99 8.46 -17.63
N LYS A 169 -5.05 9.09 -17.13
CA LYS A 169 -5.84 10.08 -17.87
C LYS A 169 -5.05 11.30 -18.37
N ASN A 170 -3.85 11.54 -17.84
CA ASN A 170 -2.97 12.65 -18.24
C ASN A 170 -1.95 12.21 -19.31
N GLY A 171 -1.98 10.95 -19.75
CA GLY A 171 -1.04 10.43 -20.73
C GLY A 171 0.31 9.99 -20.14
N MET A 172 0.42 9.86 -18.81
CA MET A 172 1.66 9.42 -18.15
C MET A 172 1.54 7.99 -17.66
N VAL A 173 2.62 7.22 -17.79
CA VAL A 173 2.69 5.84 -17.32
C VAL A 173 2.78 5.82 -15.80
N ARG A 174 1.79 5.18 -15.15
CA ARG A 174 1.74 5.00 -13.69
C ARG A 174 2.19 3.61 -13.24
N GLY A 175 2.22 2.64 -14.15
CA GLY A 175 2.61 1.27 -13.84
C GLY A 175 3.09 0.53 -15.07
N ILE A 176 4.10 -0.32 -14.89
CA ILE A 176 4.69 -1.17 -15.93
C ILE A 176 4.81 -2.59 -15.38
N ILE A 177 4.38 -3.59 -16.15
CA ILE A 177 4.67 -5.00 -15.92
C ILE A 177 5.52 -5.50 -17.08
N MET A 178 6.70 -6.03 -16.76
CA MET A 178 7.56 -6.71 -17.72
C MET A 178 7.37 -8.22 -17.62
N PHE A 179 7.34 -8.86 -18.78
CA PHE A 179 7.22 -10.31 -18.90
C PHE A 179 8.53 -10.88 -19.46
N ILE A 180 9.21 -11.74 -18.69
CA ILE A 180 10.45 -12.44 -19.09
C ILE A 180 10.30 -13.95 -18.90
#